data_AF-A0A8H3PFN3-F1
#
_entry.id   AF-A0A8H3PFN3-F1
#
_cell.length_a   1.000
_cell.length_b   1.000
_cell.length_c   1.000
_cell.angle_alpha   90.00
_cell.angle_beta   90.00
_cell.angle_gamma   90.00
#
_symmetry.space_group_name_H-M   'P 1'
#
loop_
_entity.id
_entity.type
_entity.pdbx_description
1 polymer ?
#
loop_
_entity_poly.entity_id
_entity_poly.type
_entity_poly.pdbx_seq_one_letter_code
_entity_poly.pdbx_strand_id
1 'polypeptide(L)'
;MGGKAFTTNPSPLSTPRMPPDIYYMLRDYYLQLLSSLYTHAATPIEAPRKTSYGDIDVLVALPKSTPISAYSLSKILEAERIFAVCGSPTTSFALPYPNLPNNYVQLDVHLCSFSSFHWQLFHQSHGDLWNLLGTTIRPFGLTPNDAGLHVRIGEIEDLNRKRALLFLTCDPDAVLKFLGLDTDVYKPFESVESMYRYVCRCRYFKEEIYVRSELKANDRKRMAKRELYRAFVDWLPHNAHLVGQQKEKNIRLSRDGVLEESLNRFGKREEYEKRLEEWRKEREELLAKQEGRQKRKADAAELEEYASAWMRWLDCNI
;
A
#
# COMPACT_ATOMS: atom_id res chain seq x y z
N MET A 1 10.84 4.50 -7.30
CA MET A 1 11.21 3.75 -8.52
C MET A 1 9.93 3.35 -9.25
N GLY A 2 9.30 4.33 -9.91
CA GLY A 2 8.36 4.11 -11.01
C GLY A 2 9.05 4.39 -12.35
N GLY A 3 8.31 4.57 -13.44
CA GLY A 3 8.89 4.87 -14.77
C GLY A 3 9.43 3.66 -15.52
N LYS A 4 8.85 2.46 -15.32
CA LYS A 4 9.30 1.21 -15.97
C LYS A 4 8.25 0.56 -16.86
N ALA A 5 7.08 1.17 -17.04
CA ALA A 5 5.93 0.55 -17.72
C ALA A 5 6.27 0.10 -19.15
N PHE A 6 7.18 0.81 -19.82
CA PHE A 6 7.54 0.56 -21.21
C PHE A 6 8.90 -0.13 -21.41
N THR A 7 9.59 -0.49 -20.32
CA THR A 7 10.98 -1.00 -20.37
C THR A 7 11.08 -2.53 -20.49
N THR A 8 10.01 -3.26 -20.17
CA THR A 8 10.03 -4.73 -20.07
C THR A 8 9.18 -5.45 -21.13
N ASN A 9 8.71 -4.72 -22.15
CA ASN A 9 7.91 -5.28 -23.26
C ASN A 9 8.80 -5.82 -24.40
N PRO A 10 8.30 -6.72 -25.26
CA PRO A 10 9.07 -7.28 -26.38
C PRO A 10 9.58 -6.23 -27.39
N SER A 11 8.99 -5.03 -27.39
CA SER A 11 9.52 -3.86 -28.10
C SER A 11 9.65 -2.70 -27.12
N PRO A 12 10.74 -2.61 -26.33
CA PRO A 12 10.87 -1.61 -25.28
C PRO A 12 10.96 -0.20 -25.86
N LEU A 13 10.41 0.78 -25.13
CA LEU A 13 10.61 2.21 -25.43
C LEU A 13 11.69 2.79 -24.53
N SER A 14 12.55 3.64 -25.10
CA SER A 14 13.52 4.41 -24.33
C SER A 14 12.79 5.48 -23.51
N THR A 15 12.85 5.36 -22.19
CA THR A 15 12.20 6.28 -21.23
C THR A 15 13.25 6.84 -20.26
N PRO A 16 14.14 7.74 -20.74
CA PRO A 16 15.21 8.29 -19.91
C PRO A 16 14.64 9.12 -18.75
N ARG A 17 15.42 9.24 -17.67
CA ARG A 17 15.05 10.08 -16.52
C ARG A 17 15.03 11.55 -16.94
N MET A 18 14.00 12.28 -16.51
CA MET A 18 13.86 13.72 -16.74
C MET A 18 14.65 14.53 -15.70
N PRO A 19 15.38 15.57 -16.12
CA PRO A 19 15.87 16.61 -15.20
C PRO A 19 14.70 17.48 -14.68
N PRO A 20 14.90 18.24 -13.59
CA PRO A 20 13.81 18.96 -12.92
C PRO A 20 13.07 19.98 -13.79
N ASP A 21 13.78 20.71 -14.64
CA ASP A 21 13.23 21.69 -15.58
C ASP A 21 12.25 21.05 -16.58
N ILE A 22 12.67 19.95 -17.21
CA ILE A 22 11.81 19.20 -18.15
C ILE A 22 10.63 18.56 -17.40
N TYR A 23 10.89 17.98 -16.23
CA TYR A 23 9.85 17.35 -15.43
C TYR A 23 8.75 18.35 -15.03
N TYR A 24 9.11 19.50 -14.46
CA TYR A 24 8.12 20.48 -14.01
C TYR A 24 7.36 21.11 -15.17
N MET A 25 8.04 21.41 -16.28
CA MET A 25 7.39 21.91 -17.49
C MET A 25 6.33 20.93 -18.00
N LEU A 26 6.67 19.64 -18.14
CA LEU A 26 5.73 18.62 -18.62
C LEU A 26 4.63 18.32 -17.60
N ARG A 27 4.98 18.21 -16.31
CA ARG A 27 4.01 17.99 -15.23
C ARG A 27 2.94 19.07 -15.25
N ASP A 28 3.33 20.34 -15.31
CA ASP A 28 2.40 21.46 -15.26
C ASP A 28 1.53 21.52 -16.51
N TYR A 29 2.10 21.24 -17.69
CA TYR A 29 1.36 21.12 -18.93
C TYR A 29 0.30 20.02 -18.88
N TYR A 30 0.67 18.79 -18.52
CA TYR A 30 -0.26 17.68 -18.47
C TYR A 30 -1.27 17.80 -17.32
N LEU A 31 -0.88 18.36 -16.18
CA LEU A 31 -1.80 18.67 -15.09
C LEU A 31 -2.86 19.67 -15.55
N GLN A 32 -2.47 20.73 -16.27
CA GLN A 32 -3.42 21.71 -16.81
C GLN A 32 -4.36 21.07 -17.84
N LEU A 33 -3.82 20.27 -18.76
CA LEU A 33 -4.61 19.54 -19.75
C LEU A 33 -5.62 18.60 -19.08
N LEU A 34 -5.18 17.78 -18.12
CA LEU A 34 -6.07 16.87 -17.39
C LEU A 34 -7.08 17.64 -16.51
N SER A 35 -6.71 18.79 -15.95
CA SER A 35 -7.63 19.67 -15.22
C SER A 35 -8.73 20.25 -16.13
N SER A 36 -8.52 20.32 -17.44
CA SER A 36 -9.57 20.71 -18.39
C SER A 36 -10.61 19.59 -18.60
N LEU A 37 -10.21 18.33 -18.39
CA LEU A 37 -11.02 17.14 -18.64
C LEU A 37 -11.70 16.59 -17.38
N TYR A 38 -11.07 16.78 -16.22
CA TYR A 38 -11.53 16.27 -14.92
C TYR A 38 -11.78 17.42 -13.94
N THR A 39 -12.77 17.25 -13.07
CA THR A 39 -13.08 18.22 -12.01
C THR A 39 -11.96 18.27 -10.97
N HIS A 40 -11.35 17.12 -10.69
CA HIS A 40 -10.18 17.00 -9.83
C HIS A 40 -9.02 16.40 -10.62
N ALA A 41 -7.90 17.10 -10.62
CA ALA A 41 -6.62 16.61 -11.11
C ALA A 41 -5.52 17.16 -10.19
N ALA A 42 -4.59 16.31 -9.74
CA ALA A 42 -3.50 16.71 -8.87
C ALA A 42 -2.31 15.76 -8.99
N THR A 43 -1.12 16.29 -8.69
CA THR A 43 0.12 15.51 -8.62
C THR A 43 0.52 15.33 -7.16
N PRO A 44 0.93 14.13 -6.70
CA PRO A 44 1.45 13.93 -5.36
C PRO A 44 2.66 14.85 -5.08
N ILE A 45 2.86 15.19 -3.81
CA ILE A 45 4.05 15.97 -3.43
C ILE A 45 5.29 15.11 -3.66
N GLU A 46 6.29 15.67 -4.32
CA GLU A 46 7.53 14.96 -4.61
C GLU A 46 8.38 14.71 -3.36
N ALA A 47 9.26 13.70 -3.45
CA ALA A 47 10.28 13.50 -2.44
C ALA A 47 11.28 14.69 -2.43
N PRO A 48 11.78 15.11 -1.26
CA PRO A 48 12.67 16.26 -1.16
C PRO A 48 13.96 16.07 -1.98
N ARG A 49 14.40 17.14 -2.65
CA ARG A 49 15.69 17.24 -3.38
C ARG A 49 15.89 16.20 -4.50
N LYS A 50 14.81 15.74 -5.12
CA LYS A 50 14.86 14.83 -6.27
C LYS A 50 15.50 15.54 -7.47
N THR A 51 16.62 15.02 -7.94
CA THR A 51 17.41 15.58 -9.05
C THR A 51 17.06 14.97 -10.41
N SER A 52 16.26 13.90 -10.44
CA SER A 52 15.74 13.31 -11.66
C SER A 52 14.41 12.60 -11.43
N TYR A 53 13.59 12.47 -12.47
CA TYR A 53 12.23 11.91 -12.43
C TYR A 53 12.06 10.84 -13.50
N GLY A 54 11.28 9.79 -13.24
CA GLY A 54 11.11 8.66 -14.20
C GLY A 54 9.77 8.67 -14.90
N ASP A 55 8.82 9.33 -14.27
CA ASP A 55 7.42 9.35 -14.55
C ASP A 55 6.83 10.64 -13.99
N ILE A 56 5.68 11.01 -14.53
CA ILE A 56 4.79 12.05 -14.03
C ILE A 56 3.53 11.35 -13.55
N ASP A 57 3.22 11.44 -12.26
CA ASP A 57 2.01 10.87 -11.69
C ASP A 57 0.93 11.95 -11.57
N VAL A 58 -0.23 11.73 -12.20
CA VAL A 58 -1.42 12.60 -12.06
C VAL A 58 -2.61 11.76 -11.62
N LEU A 59 -3.17 12.10 -10.46
CA LEU A 59 -4.43 11.55 -9.98
C LEU A 59 -5.57 12.39 -10.56
N VAL A 60 -6.61 11.72 -11.04
CA VAL A 60 -7.80 12.37 -11.60
C VAL A 60 -9.09 11.77 -11.03
N ALA A 61 -10.13 12.59 -10.86
CA ALA A 61 -11.46 12.14 -10.48
C ALA A 61 -12.56 13.04 -11.08
N LEU A 62 -13.75 12.47 -11.23
CA LEU A 62 -14.96 13.14 -11.74
C LEU A 62 -14.76 13.78 -13.12
N PRO A 63 -14.85 13.02 -14.23
CA PRO A 63 -14.79 13.59 -15.57
C PRO A 63 -15.85 14.68 -15.74
N LYS A 64 -15.49 15.81 -16.37
CA LYS A 64 -16.39 16.95 -16.55
C LYS A 64 -17.48 16.70 -17.58
N SER A 65 -17.27 15.72 -18.45
CA SER A 65 -18.21 15.29 -19.47
C SER A 65 -18.38 13.76 -19.41
N THR A 66 -18.49 13.10 -20.55
CA THR A 66 -18.54 11.64 -20.61
C THR A 66 -17.23 11.03 -20.10
N PRO A 67 -17.29 9.85 -19.44
CA PRO A 67 -16.09 9.13 -19.06
C PRO A 67 -15.15 8.92 -20.25
N ILE A 68 -13.90 9.35 -20.08
CA ILE A 68 -12.88 9.30 -21.13
C ILE A 68 -12.21 7.93 -21.09
N SER A 69 -12.27 7.18 -22.19
CA SER A 69 -11.55 5.91 -22.31
C SER A 69 -10.04 6.16 -22.38
N ALA A 70 -9.23 5.18 -21.96
CA ALA A 70 -7.77 5.26 -22.10
C ALA A 70 -7.32 5.53 -23.55
N TYR A 71 -8.02 4.96 -24.53
CA TYR A 71 -7.76 5.19 -25.95
C TYR A 71 -8.07 6.63 -26.38
N SER A 72 -9.23 7.17 -25.96
CA SER A 72 -9.59 8.56 -26.25
C SER A 72 -8.59 9.53 -25.62
N LEU A 73 -8.19 9.27 -24.37
CA LEU A 73 -7.19 10.07 -23.68
C LEU A 73 -5.82 9.99 -24.37
N SER A 74 -5.42 8.82 -24.88
CA SER A 74 -4.15 8.69 -25.61
C SER A 74 -4.10 9.53 -26.88
N LYS A 75 -5.24 9.71 -27.56
CA LYS A 75 -5.33 10.58 -28.74
C LYS A 75 -5.21 12.06 -28.36
N ILE A 76 -5.82 12.47 -27.25
CA ILE A 76 -5.71 13.83 -26.71
C ILE A 76 -4.27 14.13 -26.25
N LEU A 77 -3.61 13.15 -25.64
CA LEU A 77 -2.23 13.26 -25.17
C LEU A 77 -1.18 13.07 -26.27
N GLU A 78 -1.59 12.71 -27.49
CA GLU A 78 -0.68 12.32 -28.58
C GLU A 78 0.32 11.24 -28.15
N ALA A 79 -0.16 10.27 -27.37
CA ALA A 79 0.68 9.21 -26.83
C ALA A 79 1.05 8.20 -27.92
N GLU A 80 2.35 7.86 -27.99
CA GLU A 80 2.89 6.81 -28.87
C GLU A 80 2.38 5.44 -28.44
N ARG A 81 2.28 5.22 -27.12
CA ARG A 81 1.87 3.95 -26.56
C ARG A 81 1.12 4.09 -25.25
N ILE A 82 0.19 3.18 -25.04
CA ILE A 82 -0.54 3.00 -23.79
C ILE A 82 -0.07 1.70 -23.14
N PHE A 83 0.10 1.72 -21.83
CA PHE A 83 0.24 0.52 -21.01
C PHE A 83 -0.79 0.55 -19.88
N ALA A 84 -1.70 -0.42 -19.88
CA ALA A 84 -2.71 -0.59 -18.85
C ALA A 84 -2.69 -2.03 -18.36
N VAL A 85 -2.71 -2.21 -17.05
CA VAL A 85 -2.82 -3.54 -16.42
C VAL A 85 -4.29 -3.78 -16.08
N CYS A 86 -4.83 -4.95 -16.45
CA CYS A 86 -6.21 -5.29 -16.13
C CYS A 86 -6.46 -5.20 -14.62
N GLY A 87 -7.48 -4.44 -14.22
CA GLY A 87 -7.83 -4.18 -12.81
C GLY A 87 -7.01 -3.08 -12.12
N SER A 88 -6.03 -2.48 -12.79
CA SER A 88 -5.31 -1.31 -12.29
C SER A 88 -6.11 -0.02 -12.58
N PRO A 89 -6.26 0.89 -11.60
CA PRO A 89 -6.79 2.23 -11.84
C PRO A 89 -5.80 3.17 -12.55
N THR A 90 -4.51 2.78 -12.64
CA THR A 90 -3.48 3.55 -13.35
C THR A 90 -3.33 3.08 -14.78
N THR A 91 -3.33 4.04 -15.71
CA THR A 91 -2.90 3.87 -17.09
C THR A 91 -1.65 4.69 -17.36
N SER A 92 -0.62 4.06 -17.92
CA SER A 92 0.63 4.70 -18.30
C SER A 92 0.60 5.08 -19.78
N PHE A 93 1.11 6.26 -20.11
CA PHE A 93 1.22 6.79 -21.47
C PHE A 93 2.68 7.12 -21.79
N ALA A 94 3.16 6.69 -22.96
CA ALA A 94 4.46 7.05 -23.49
C ALA A 94 4.29 8.28 -24.40
N LEU A 95 4.83 9.41 -23.98
CA LEU A 95 4.68 10.71 -24.65
C LEU A 95 6.05 11.14 -25.21
N PRO A 96 6.13 11.84 -26.35
CA PRO A 96 7.41 12.28 -26.90
C PRO A 96 8.26 13.06 -25.90
N TYR A 97 9.53 12.72 -25.79
CA TYR A 97 10.46 13.44 -24.92
C TYR A 97 10.91 14.76 -25.60
N PRO A 98 10.81 15.92 -24.93
CA PRO A 98 11.22 17.19 -25.51
C PRO A 98 12.69 17.19 -25.92
N ASN A 99 12.97 17.54 -27.18
CA ASN A 99 14.32 17.66 -27.72
C ASN A 99 15.17 16.37 -27.72
N LEU A 100 14.56 15.20 -27.47
CA LEU A 100 15.21 13.90 -27.59
C LEU A 100 14.42 12.99 -28.53
N PRO A 101 14.75 12.97 -29.82
CA PRO A 101 14.10 12.09 -30.79
C PRO A 101 14.13 10.63 -30.34
N ASN A 102 13.05 9.89 -30.61
CA ASN A 102 12.88 8.47 -30.26
C ASN A 102 13.00 8.14 -28.75
N ASN A 103 12.89 9.14 -27.88
CA ASN A 103 12.76 8.97 -26.45
C ASN A 103 11.39 9.42 -25.98
N TYR A 104 10.94 8.86 -24.86
CA TYR A 104 9.60 9.09 -24.35
C TYR A 104 9.62 9.42 -22.86
N VAL A 105 8.62 10.15 -22.42
CA VAL A 105 8.28 10.39 -21.02
C VAL A 105 7.11 9.48 -20.65
N GLN A 106 7.15 8.90 -19.45
CA GLN A 106 6.02 8.16 -18.89
C GLN A 106 5.10 9.13 -18.12
N LEU A 107 3.85 9.24 -18.54
CA LEU A 107 2.78 9.89 -17.77
C LEU A 107 1.85 8.80 -17.23
N ASP A 108 1.75 8.70 -15.90
CA ASP A 108 0.86 7.79 -15.21
C ASP A 108 -0.39 8.55 -14.77
N VAL A 109 -1.53 8.22 -15.39
CA VAL A 109 -2.84 8.79 -15.02
C VAL A 109 -3.57 7.78 -14.15
N HIS A 110 -3.81 8.15 -12.90
CA HIS A 110 -4.45 7.32 -11.89
C HIS A 110 -5.90 7.78 -11.66
N LEU A 111 -6.87 6.93 -12.01
CA LEU A 111 -8.28 7.24 -11.84
C LEU A 111 -8.76 6.89 -10.42
N CYS A 112 -9.15 7.90 -9.65
CA CYS A 112 -9.65 7.73 -8.29
C CYS A 112 -11.18 7.80 -8.23
N SER A 113 -11.77 7.15 -7.22
CA SER A 113 -13.08 7.61 -6.73
C SER A 113 -12.91 8.97 -6.06
N PHE A 114 -13.92 9.84 -6.16
CA PHE A 114 -13.88 11.13 -5.47
C PHE A 114 -13.65 10.99 -3.96
N SER A 115 -14.30 9.99 -3.34
CA SER A 115 -14.18 9.70 -1.91
C SER A 115 -12.78 9.32 -1.43
N SER A 116 -11.91 8.83 -2.33
CA SER A 116 -10.54 8.41 -2.00
C SER A 116 -9.46 9.31 -2.60
N PHE A 117 -9.85 10.30 -3.41
CA PHE A 117 -8.91 11.16 -4.14
C PHE A 117 -7.88 11.84 -3.22
N HIS A 118 -8.36 12.54 -2.19
CA HIS A 118 -7.48 13.25 -1.24
C HIS A 118 -6.61 12.29 -0.43
N TRP A 119 -7.16 11.14 -0.03
CA TRP A 119 -6.41 10.10 0.66
C TRP A 119 -5.28 9.54 -0.20
N GLN A 120 -5.54 9.20 -1.45
CA GLN A 120 -4.55 8.62 -2.34
C GLN A 120 -3.47 9.63 -2.70
N LEU A 121 -3.83 10.90 -2.93
CA LEU A 121 -2.87 11.99 -3.13
C LEU A 121 -1.92 12.11 -1.94
N PHE A 122 -2.47 12.08 -0.72
CA PHE A 122 -1.73 12.07 0.52
C PHE A 122 -0.86 10.82 0.68
N HIS A 123 -1.40 9.63 0.44
CA HIS A 123 -0.70 8.35 0.61
C HIS A 123 0.45 8.16 -0.39
N GLN A 124 0.35 8.75 -1.59
CA GLN A 124 1.38 8.68 -2.64
C GLN A 124 2.44 9.80 -2.53
N SER A 125 2.21 10.79 -1.68
CA SER A 125 3.12 11.93 -1.50
C SER A 125 4.42 11.56 -0.78
N HIS A 126 5.46 12.36 -1.02
CA HIS A 126 6.81 12.29 -0.44
C HIS A 126 7.58 11.00 -0.74
N GLY A 127 7.21 10.27 -1.78
CA GLY A 127 7.93 9.09 -2.28
C GLY A 127 7.94 7.92 -1.29
N ASP A 128 8.98 7.83 -0.44
CA ASP A 128 9.15 6.72 0.50
C ASP A 128 8.61 7.00 1.91
N LEU A 129 8.08 8.20 2.18
CA LEU A 129 7.54 8.55 3.49
C LEU A 129 6.51 7.52 4.00
N TRP A 130 5.50 7.20 3.18
CA TRP A 130 4.48 6.21 3.55
C TRP A 130 4.99 4.78 3.63
N ASN A 131 6.07 4.46 2.92
CA ASN A 131 6.74 3.17 3.11
C ASN A 131 7.42 3.11 4.49
N LEU A 132 8.03 4.20 4.93
CA LEU A 132 8.61 4.31 6.27
C LEU A 132 7.51 4.29 7.33
N LEU A 133 6.52 5.18 7.28
CA LEU A 133 5.40 5.21 8.23
C LEU A 133 4.67 3.86 8.28
N GLY A 134 4.44 3.23 7.12
CA GLY A 134 3.84 1.89 7.03
C GLY A 134 4.68 0.82 7.72
N THR A 135 6.01 0.87 7.65
CA THR A 135 6.88 -0.04 8.44
C THR A 135 6.76 0.27 9.94
N THR A 136 6.70 1.54 10.34
CA THR A 136 6.58 1.98 11.74
C THR A 136 5.28 1.49 12.40
N ILE A 137 4.14 1.64 11.74
CA ILE A 137 2.83 1.43 12.38
C ILE A 137 2.32 -0.02 12.29
N ARG A 138 2.89 -0.81 11.38
CA ARG A 138 2.46 -2.20 11.11
C ARG A 138 2.54 -3.15 12.31
N PRO A 139 3.58 -3.13 13.18
CA PRO A 139 3.61 -3.98 14.39
C PRO A 139 2.38 -3.79 15.28
N PHE A 140 1.78 -2.60 15.26
CA PHE A 140 0.60 -2.23 16.03
C PHE A 140 -0.73 -2.55 15.32
N GLY A 141 -0.69 -3.28 14.19
CA GLY A 141 -1.88 -3.70 13.46
C GLY A 141 -2.47 -2.63 12.53
N LEU A 142 -1.85 -1.46 12.43
CA LEU A 142 -2.28 -0.41 11.51
C LEU A 142 -1.77 -0.69 10.09
N THR A 143 -2.60 -0.44 9.09
CA THR A 143 -2.27 -0.66 7.69
C THR A 143 -2.92 0.40 6.80
N PRO A 144 -2.13 1.24 6.12
CA PRO A 144 -2.65 2.10 5.05
C PRO A 144 -2.76 1.28 3.75
N ASN A 145 -3.79 1.56 2.96
CA ASN A 145 -3.95 1.09 1.58
C ASN A 145 -4.61 2.19 0.75
N ASP A 146 -4.99 1.94 -0.50
CA ASP A 146 -5.58 2.96 -1.38
C ASP A 146 -6.98 3.43 -0.95
N ALA A 147 -7.64 2.73 -0.03
CA ALA A 147 -8.94 3.13 0.51
C ALA A 147 -8.83 4.01 1.75
N GLY A 148 -7.82 3.79 2.60
CA GLY A 148 -7.67 4.51 3.86
C GLY A 148 -6.69 3.87 4.84
N LEU A 149 -6.69 4.38 6.06
CA LEU A 149 -6.08 3.73 7.21
C LEU A 149 -7.02 2.65 7.77
N HIS A 150 -6.45 1.49 8.08
CA HIS A 150 -7.15 0.34 8.65
C HIS A 150 -6.46 -0.13 9.92
N VAL A 151 -7.22 -0.78 10.80
CA VAL A 151 -6.68 -1.61 11.90
C VAL A 151 -6.99 -3.09 11.63
N ARG A 152 -6.07 -3.97 12.01
CA ARG A 152 -6.19 -5.41 11.79
C ARG A 152 -6.70 -6.12 13.04
N ILE A 153 -7.80 -6.84 12.89
CA ILE A 153 -8.36 -7.73 13.91
C ILE A 153 -7.47 -8.97 14.03
N GLY A 154 -6.75 -9.09 15.15
CA GLY A 154 -5.77 -10.16 15.38
C GLY A 154 -6.36 -11.56 15.22
N GLU A 155 -7.55 -11.81 15.79
CA GLU A 155 -8.25 -13.11 15.71
C GLU A 155 -8.58 -13.58 14.28
N ILE A 156 -8.65 -12.65 13.32
CA ILE A 156 -8.98 -12.95 11.91
C ILE A 156 -7.72 -13.01 11.05
N GLU A 157 -6.65 -12.30 11.43
CA GLU A 157 -5.50 -12.02 10.57
C GLU A 157 -4.77 -13.26 10.08
N ASP A 158 -4.56 -14.25 10.96
CA ASP A 158 -3.78 -15.45 10.65
C ASP A 158 -4.44 -16.33 9.58
N LEU A 159 -5.77 -16.33 9.54
CA LEU A 159 -6.57 -17.14 8.62
C LEU A 159 -7.02 -16.33 7.39
N ASN A 160 -7.36 -15.05 7.57
CA ASN A 160 -7.80 -14.18 6.48
C ASN A 160 -7.37 -12.72 6.66
N ARG A 161 -6.17 -12.41 6.16
CA ARG A 161 -5.57 -11.06 6.20
C ARG A 161 -6.41 -9.97 5.57
N LYS A 162 -7.23 -10.26 4.55
CA LYS A 162 -8.09 -9.25 3.91
C LYS A 162 -9.30 -8.95 4.78
N ARG A 163 -9.93 -9.99 5.33
CA ARG A 163 -11.08 -9.85 6.25
C ARG A 163 -10.68 -9.27 7.60
N ALA A 164 -9.41 -9.34 7.99
CA ALA A 164 -8.95 -8.70 9.22
C ALA A 164 -8.93 -7.17 9.16
N LEU A 165 -8.97 -6.55 7.96
CA LEU A 165 -8.85 -5.10 7.79
C LEU A 165 -10.17 -4.39 8.10
N LEU A 166 -10.25 -3.74 9.26
CA LEU A 166 -11.31 -2.82 9.64
C LEU A 166 -10.94 -1.39 9.21
N PHE A 167 -11.74 -0.79 8.35
CA PHE A 167 -11.52 0.57 7.87
C PHE A 167 -11.70 1.57 9.01
N LEU A 168 -10.76 2.51 9.17
CA LEU A 168 -10.84 3.57 10.17
C LEU A 168 -11.27 4.88 9.55
N THR A 169 -10.47 5.39 8.60
CA THR A 169 -10.71 6.68 7.96
C THR A 169 -9.89 6.83 6.68
N CYS A 170 -10.36 7.66 5.76
CA CYS A 170 -9.61 8.15 4.61
C CYS A 170 -9.25 9.65 4.74
N ASP A 171 -9.56 10.29 5.87
CA ASP A 171 -9.20 11.68 6.14
C ASP A 171 -7.70 11.80 6.52
N PRO A 172 -6.86 12.46 5.69
CA PRO A 172 -5.44 12.66 5.99
C PRO A 172 -5.16 13.27 7.37
N ASP A 173 -5.93 14.27 7.78
CA ASP A 173 -5.70 15.00 9.03
C ASP A 173 -6.01 14.11 10.23
N ALA A 174 -7.12 13.37 10.17
CA ALA A 174 -7.46 12.40 11.20
C ALA A 174 -6.37 11.33 11.34
N VAL A 175 -5.77 10.88 10.23
CA VAL A 175 -4.65 9.93 10.24
C VAL A 175 -3.41 10.54 10.86
N LEU A 176 -2.97 11.72 10.44
CA LEU A 176 -1.78 12.37 11.01
C LEU A 176 -1.93 12.60 12.51
N LYS A 177 -3.07 13.14 12.96
CA LYS A 177 -3.39 13.33 14.38
C LYS A 177 -3.35 12.01 15.15
N PHE A 178 -3.89 10.94 14.58
CA PHE A 178 -3.87 9.61 15.21
C PHE A 178 -2.46 9.00 15.29
N LEU A 179 -1.60 9.28 14.31
CA LEU A 179 -0.19 8.88 14.33
C LEU A 179 0.68 9.78 15.22
N GLY A 180 0.12 10.84 15.82
CA GLY A 180 0.85 11.82 16.62
C GLY A 180 1.77 12.72 15.78
N LEU A 181 1.45 12.87 14.49
CA LEU A 181 2.20 13.67 13.54
C LEU A 181 1.53 15.04 13.33
N ASP A 182 2.37 16.04 13.07
CA ASP A 182 1.95 17.43 12.87
C ASP A 182 1.42 17.65 11.44
N THR A 183 0.16 18.07 11.32
CA THR A 183 -0.51 18.34 10.05
C THR A 183 0.13 19.49 9.28
N ASP A 184 0.63 20.52 9.98
CA ASP A 184 1.16 21.74 9.35
C ASP A 184 2.57 21.52 8.77
N VAL A 185 3.23 20.45 9.22
CA VAL A 185 4.52 19.99 8.71
C VAL A 185 4.35 19.08 7.49
N TYR A 186 3.16 18.50 7.27
CA TYR A 186 2.88 17.65 6.10
C TYR A 186 2.71 18.50 4.83
N LYS A 187 3.83 19.00 4.33
CA LYS A 187 3.99 19.83 3.13
C LYS A 187 5.35 19.50 2.51
N PRO A 188 5.71 20.05 1.33
CA PRO A 188 7.02 19.79 0.74
C PRO A 188 8.16 20.00 1.75
N PHE A 189 8.94 18.95 1.99
CA PHE A 189 10.07 18.97 2.91
C PHE A 189 11.28 19.69 2.29
N GLU A 190 11.98 20.51 3.06
CA GLU A 190 13.18 21.24 2.61
C GLU A 190 14.38 20.31 2.38
N SER A 191 14.41 19.19 3.09
CA SER A 191 15.48 18.20 3.03
C SER A 191 14.99 16.78 3.31
N VAL A 192 15.74 15.80 2.82
CA VAL A 192 15.53 14.38 3.15
C VAL A 192 15.60 14.16 4.68
N GLU A 193 16.52 14.86 5.36
CA GLU A 193 16.64 14.78 6.82
C GLU A 193 15.38 15.29 7.54
N SER A 194 14.79 16.40 7.09
CA SER A 194 13.54 16.91 7.68
C SER A 194 12.38 15.92 7.56
N MET A 195 12.30 15.23 6.42
CA MET A 195 11.34 14.13 6.20
C MET A 195 11.63 12.94 7.13
N TYR A 196 12.90 12.56 7.32
CA TYR A 196 13.29 11.49 8.25
C TYR A 196 12.94 11.83 9.70
N ARG A 197 13.26 13.04 10.16
CA ARG A 197 12.87 13.53 11.48
C ARG A 197 11.35 13.53 11.65
N TYR A 198 10.60 13.83 10.59
CA TYR A 198 9.13 13.75 10.63
C TYR A 198 8.63 12.32 10.84
N VAL A 199 9.19 11.32 10.15
CA VAL A 199 8.88 9.89 10.42
C VAL A 199 9.14 9.52 11.87
N CYS A 200 10.29 9.95 12.40
CA CYS A 200 10.71 9.66 13.76
C CYS A 200 9.84 10.30 14.84
N ARG A 201 9.06 11.35 14.51
CA ARG A 201 8.09 11.98 15.42
C ARG A 201 6.78 11.19 15.54
N CYS A 202 6.56 10.20 14.69
CA CYS A 202 5.41 9.30 14.80
C CYS A 202 5.40 8.66 16.19
N ARG A 203 4.27 8.72 16.90
CA ARG A 203 4.17 8.20 18.27
C ARG A 203 4.40 6.69 18.38
N TYR A 204 4.34 5.98 17.26
CA TYR A 204 4.60 4.53 17.16
C TYR A 204 6.05 4.21 16.81
N PHE A 205 6.89 5.22 16.60
CA PHE A 205 8.26 5.05 16.18
C PHE A 205 9.10 4.34 17.25
N LYS A 206 9.83 3.33 16.80
CA LYS A 206 10.78 2.54 17.57
C LYS A 206 11.98 2.26 16.68
N GLU A 207 13.19 2.57 17.15
CA GLU A 207 14.42 2.39 16.37
C GLU A 207 14.63 0.91 16.00
N GLU A 208 14.22 0.00 16.90
CA GLU A 208 14.34 -1.45 16.77
C GLU A 208 13.59 -1.98 15.54
N ILE A 209 12.53 -1.29 15.08
CA ILE A 209 11.76 -1.67 13.90
C ILE A 209 12.62 -1.64 12.62
N TYR A 210 13.64 -0.77 12.60
CA TYR A 210 14.48 -0.55 11.43
C TYR A 210 15.84 -1.26 11.51
N VAL A 211 16.07 -2.05 12.54
CA VAL A 211 17.25 -2.92 12.62
C VAL A 211 17.20 -3.94 11.49
N ARG A 212 18.28 -4.01 10.70
CA ARG A 212 18.32 -4.80 9.46
C ARG A 212 17.95 -6.28 9.64
N SER A 213 18.31 -6.89 10.78
CA SER A 213 17.95 -8.28 11.11
C SER A 213 16.45 -8.48 11.33
N GLU A 214 15.76 -7.45 11.82
CA GLU A 214 14.34 -7.50 12.19
C GLU A 214 13.39 -7.18 11.03
N LEU A 215 13.93 -6.66 9.93
CA LEU A 215 13.14 -6.26 8.77
C LEU A 215 12.44 -7.45 8.14
N LYS A 216 11.13 -7.30 7.91
CA LYS A 216 10.33 -8.33 7.23
C LYS A 216 10.69 -8.42 5.74
N ALA A 217 10.29 -9.51 5.10
CA ALA A 217 10.61 -9.75 3.68
C ALA A 217 10.24 -8.59 2.75
N ASN A 218 9.10 -7.94 2.98
CA ASN A 218 8.68 -6.77 2.21
C ASN A 218 9.56 -5.54 2.46
N ASP A 219 10.02 -5.32 3.70
CA ASP A 219 10.92 -4.21 4.01
C ASP A 219 12.32 -4.45 3.43
N ARG A 220 12.82 -5.69 3.45
CA ARG A 220 14.07 -6.06 2.77
C ARG A 220 13.99 -5.82 1.26
N LYS A 221 12.86 -6.15 0.63
CA LYS A 221 12.61 -5.84 -0.78
C LYS A 221 12.59 -4.32 -1.03
N ARG A 222 12.03 -3.53 -0.10
CA ARG A 222 12.06 -2.06 -0.18
C ARG A 222 13.49 -1.55 -0.06
N MET A 223 14.24 -1.94 0.96
CA MET A 223 15.66 -1.57 1.10
C MET A 223 16.49 -1.85 -0.16
N ALA A 224 16.27 -2.98 -0.82
CA ALA A 224 17.00 -3.32 -2.03
C ALA A 224 16.66 -2.43 -3.24
N LYS A 225 15.42 -1.93 -3.33
CA LYS A 225 14.88 -1.25 -4.52
C LYS A 225 14.67 0.26 -4.34
N ARG A 226 14.60 0.75 -3.11
CA ARG A 226 14.15 2.12 -2.77
C ARG A 226 15.26 2.84 -2.02
N GLU A 227 15.88 3.80 -2.72
CA GLU A 227 17.07 4.50 -2.24
C GLU A 227 16.81 5.31 -0.97
N LEU A 228 15.69 6.06 -0.90
CA LEU A 228 15.34 6.85 0.29
C LEU A 228 15.02 5.96 1.49
N TYR A 229 14.35 4.82 1.27
CA TYR A 229 14.13 3.85 2.35
C TYR A 229 15.45 3.27 2.88
N ARG A 230 16.35 2.85 1.98
CA ARG A 230 17.67 2.33 2.36
C ARG A 230 18.49 3.38 3.11
N ALA A 231 18.54 4.60 2.58
CA ALA A 231 19.25 5.70 3.21
C ALA A 231 18.71 6.05 4.61
N PHE A 232 17.40 5.89 4.86
CA PHE A 232 16.84 6.06 6.20
C PHE A 232 17.37 5.02 7.19
N VAL A 233 17.37 3.74 6.80
CA VAL A 233 17.86 2.64 7.64
C VAL A 233 19.34 2.82 8.00
N ASP A 234 20.13 3.41 7.09
CA ASP A 234 21.56 3.65 7.29
C ASP A 234 21.82 4.95 8.08
N TRP A 235 20.96 5.95 7.89
CA TRP A 235 20.99 7.23 8.59
C TRP A 235 20.62 7.08 10.07
N LEU A 236 19.61 6.26 10.38
CA LEU A 236 19.01 6.19 11.71
C LEU A 236 20.00 5.87 12.85
N PRO A 237 20.89 4.85 12.78
CA PRO A 237 21.81 4.53 13.88
C PRO A 237 22.77 5.67 14.24
N HIS A 238 23.16 6.49 13.26
CA HIS A 238 24.09 7.61 13.45
C HIS A 238 23.37 8.86 13.98
N ASN A 239 22.04 8.90 13.88
CA ASN A 239 21.23 10.08 14.14
C ASN A 239 20.17 9.84 15.24
N ALA A 240 20.26 8.73 15.97
CA ALA A 240 19.36 8.39 17.09
C ALA A 240 19.28 9.51 18.15
N HIS A 241 20.40 10.20 18.40
CA HIS A 241 20.45 11.34 19.32
C HIS A 241 19.56 12.52 18.89
N LEU A 242 19.30 12.68 17.59
CA LEU A 242 18.46 13.75 17.03
C LEU A 242 16.98 13.43 17.07
N VAL A 243 16.62 12.16 17.30
CA VAL A 243 15.25 11.68 17.26
C VAL A 243 14.55 11.92 18.61
N GLY A 244 15.32 12.11 19.69
CA GLY A 244 14.77 12.33 21.03
C GLY A 244 14.05 11.08 21.54
N GLN A 245 14.47 10.57 22.69
CA GLN A 245 13.82 9.40 23.28
C GLN A 245 12.38 9.78 23.67
N GLN A 246 11.39 9.56 22.80
CA GLN A 246 9.96 9.50 23.20
C GLN A 246 9.66 8.24 24.04
N LYS A 247 10.66 7.75 24.80
CA LYS A 247 10.59 6.51 25.57
C LYS A 247 9.51 6.55 26.65
N GLU A 248 9.23 7.72 27.23
CA GLU A 248 8.24 7.84 28.31
C GLU A 248 6.79 7.69 27.84
N LYS A 249 6.46 7.97 26.57
CA LYS A 249 5.09 7.81 26.03
C LYS A 249 4.80 6.40 25.48
N ASN A 250 5.84 5.58 25.25
CA ASN A 250 5.74 4.32 24.52
C ASN A 250 5.29 3.11 25.34
N ILE A 251 5.17 3.23 26.67
CA ILE A 251 4.92 2.09 27.57
C ILE A 251 3.50 1.52 27.43
N ARG A 252 2.55 2.28 26.85
CA ARG A 252 1.13 1.85 26.71
C ARG A 252 0.72 1.38 25.31
N LEU A 253 1.65 1.35 24.34
CA LEU A 253 1.32 1.00 22.95
C LEU A 253 1.41 -0.51 22.73
N SER A 254 0.46 -1.28 23.30
CA SER A 254 0.24 -2.66 22.89
C SER A 254 -0.61 -2.69 21.61
N ARG A 255 -0.51 -3.76 20.83
CA ARG A 255 -1.34 -3.94 19.64
C ARG A 255 -2.84 -3.88 19.97
N ASP A 256 -3.25 -4.53 21.05
CA ASP A 256 -4.64 -4.53 21.50
C ASP A 256 -5.07 -3.17 22.02
N GLY A 257 -4.17 -2.44 22.69
CA GLY A 257 -4.43 -1.05 23.09
C GLY A 257 -4.66 -0.13 21.91
N VAL A 258 -3.91 -0.31 20.81
CA VAL A 258 -4.09 0.45 19.57
C VAL A 258 -5.39 0.07 18.86
N LEU A 259 -5.78 -1.20 18.88
CA LEU A 259 -7.10 -1.63 18.41
C LEU A 259 -8.20 -0.92 19.19
N GLU A 260 -8.17 -1.01 20.52
CA GLU A 260 -9.15 -0.37 21.40
C GLU A 260 -9.24 1.15 21.18
N GLU A 261 -8.10 1.82 21.10
CA GLU A 261 -8.06 3.26 20.81
C GLU A 261 -8.63 3.56 19.42
N SER A 262 -8.33 2.73 18.41
CA SER A 262 -8.88 2.90 17.06
C SER A 262 -10.40 2.76 17.06
N LEU A 263 -10.94 1.75 17.76
CA LEU A 263 -12.38 1.51 17.86
C LEU A 263 -13.10 2.70 18.52
N ASN A 264 -12.52 3.23 19.60
CA ASN A 264 -13.06 4.39 20.32
C ASN A 264 -12.96 5.68 19.50
N ARG A 265 -11.79 5.96 18.91
CA ARG A 265 -11.51 7.20 18.19
C ARG A 265 -12.33 7.35 16.92
N PHE A 266 -12.55 6.26 16.19
CA PHE A 266 -13.22 6.26 14.89
C PHE A 266 -14.65 5.69 14.92
N GLY A 267 -15.18 5.37 16.11
CA GLY A 267 -16.54 4.86 16.27
C GLY A 267 -16.77 3.52 15.57
N LYS A 268 -15.81 2.59 15.66
CA LYS A 268 -15.81 1.32 14.92
C LYS A 268 -16.15 0.08 15.74
N ARG A 269 -16.62 0.29 16.99
CA ARG A 269 -16.94 -0.77 17.95
C ARG A 269 -17.97 -1.78 17.42
N GLU A 270 -19.11 -1.29 16.96
CA GLU A 270 -20.20 -2.14 16.46
C GLU A 270 -19.79 -2.95 15.22
N GLU A 271 -19.09 -2.30 14.27
CA GLU A 271 -18.58 -2.95 13.06
C GLU A 271 -17.56 -4.05 13.40
N TYR A 272 -16.70 -3.79 14.39
CA TYR A 272 -15.75 -4.76 14.91
C TYR A 272 -16.44 -5.97 15.55
N GLU A 273 -17.37 -5.74 16.48
CA GLU A 273 -18.08 -6.80 17.21
C GLU A 273 -18.87 -7.70 16.27
N LYS A 274 -19.64 -7.10 15.35
CA LYS A 274 -20.39 -7.84 14.33
C LYS A 274 -19.47 -8.71 13.49
N ARG A 275 -18.35 -8.16 13.02
CA ARG A 275 -17.41 -8.90 12.17
C ARG A 275 -16.73 -10.05 12.91
N LEU A 276 -16.49 -9.87 14.21
CA LEU A 276 -15.93 -10.89 15.07
C LEU A 276 -16.92 -12.03 15.35
N GLU A 277 -18.18 -11.69 15.60
CA GLU A 277 -19.26 -12.65 15.77
C GLU A 277 -19.48 -13.49 14.51
N GLU A 278 -19.62 -12.84 13.35
CA GLU A 278 -19.73 -13.51 12.05
C GLU A 278 -18.54 -14.45 11.81
N TRP A 279 -17.33 -13.98 12.12
CA TRP A 279 -16.12 -14.78 11.99
C TRP A 279 -16.12 -16.01 12.89
N ARG A 280 -16.50 -15.86 14.17
CA ARG A 280 -16.55 -16.96 15.14
C ARG A 280 -17.57 -18.02 14.72
N LYS A 281 -18.76 -17.59 14.29
CA LYS A 281 -19.80 -18.49 13.79
C LYS A 281 -19.34 -19.29 12.57
N GLU A 282 -18.75 -18.62 11.59
CA GLU A 282 -18.20 -19.31 10.41
C GLU A 282 -17.07 -20.28 10.78
N ARG A 283 -16.23 -19.92 11.76
CA ARG A 283 -15.13 -20.78 12.22
C ARG A 283 -15.67 -22.05 12.89
N GLU A 284 -16.71 -21.94 13.69
CA GLU A 284 -17.40 -23.09 14.31
C GLU A 284 -18.00 -24.00 13.25
N GLU A 285 -18.70 -23.44 12.25
CA GLU A 285 -19.26 -24.21 11.14
C GLU A 285 -18.18 -24.94 10.32
N LEU A 286 -17.03 -24.30 10.11
CA LEU A 286 -15.89 -24.90 9.40
C LEU A 286 -15.26 -26.04 10.20
N LEU A 287 -15.09 -25.87 11.52
CA LEU A 287 -14.57 -26.91 12.40
C LEU A 287 -15.50 -28.12 12.44
N ALA A 288 -16.81 -27.90 12.62
CA ALA A 288 -17.81 -28.97 12.58
C ALA A 288 -17.81 -29.74 11.24
N LYS A 289 -17.65 -29.03 10.11
CA LYS A 289 -17.51 -29.66 8.79
C LYS A 289 -16.22 -30.48 8.65
N GLN A 290 -15.12 -30.02 9.23
CA GLN A 290 -13.84 -30.73 9.20
C GLN A 290 -13.88 -32.00 10.06
N GLU A 291 -14.42 -31.90 11.29
CA GLU A 291 -14.63 -33.06 12.17
C GLU A 291 -15.53 -34.10 11.51
N GLY A 292 -16.65 -33.69 10.90
CA GLY A 292 -17.53 -34.59 10.15
C GLY A 292 -16.86 -35.22 8.92
N ARG A 293 -15.89 -34.55 8.29
CA ARG A 293 -15.07 -35.14 7.20
C ARG A 293 -14.06 -36.15 7.75
N GLN A 294 -13.38 -35.83 8.85
CA GLN A 294 -12.42 -36.73 9.49
C GLN A 294 -13.10 -38.00 9.97
N LYS A 295 -14.27 -37.89 10.61
CA LYS A 295 -15.06 -39.04 11.06
C LYS A 295 -15.43 -39.96 9.89
N ARG A 296 -16.00 -39.41 8.81
CA ARG A 296 -16.31 -40.20 7.60
C ARG A 296 -15.08 -40.88 6.99
N LYS A 297 -13.91 -40.24 7.04
CA LYS A 297 -12.67 -40.82 6.54
C LYS A 297 -12.17 -41.96 7.44
N ALA A 298 -12.32 -41.84 8.77
CA ALA A 298 -12.00 -42.89 9.72
C ALA A 298 -12.94 -44.09 9.54
N ASP A 299 -14.26 -43.85 9.47
CA ASP A 299 -15.27 -44.89 9.26
C ASP A 299 -15.02 -45.66 7.93
N ALA A 300 -14.65 -44.95 6.86
CA ALA A 300 -14.32 -45.58 5.58
C ALA A 300 -13.04 -46.43 5.64
N ALA A 301 -12.02 -45.98 6.36
CA ALA A 301 -10.77 -46.73 6.53
C ALA A 301 -10.98 -48.01 7.36
N GLU A 302 -11.83 -47.94 8.41
CA GLU A 302 -12.19 -49.10 9.23
C GLU A 302 -12.96 -50.15 8.43
N LEU A 303 -13.89 -49.73 7.56
CA LEU A 303 -14.58 -50.62 6.63
C LEU A 303 -13.62 -51.30 5.62
N GLU A 304 -12.64 -50.56 5.11
CA GLU A 304 -11.65 -51.08 4.17
C GLU A 304 -10.71 -52.10 4.84
N GLU A 305 -10.31 -51.85 6.09
CA GLU A 305 -9.53 -52.77 6.91
C GLU A 305 -10.32 -54.06 7.21
N TYR A 306 -11.60 -53.93 7.57
CA TYR A 306 -12.48 -55.08 7.83
C TYR A 306 -12.68 -55.92 6.57
N ALA A 307 -12.94 -55.29 5.42
CA ALA A 307 -13.06 -55.99 4.13
C ALA A 307 -11.76 -56.73 3.76
N SER A 308 -10.61 -56.10 3.98
CA SER A 308 -9.29 -56.69 3.74
C SER A 308 -8.98 -57.85 4.69
N ALA A 309 -9.40 -57.77 5.96
CA ALA A 309 -9.28 -58.87 6.92
C ALA A 309 -10.18 -60.05 6.56
N TRP A 310 -11.42 -59.77 6.12
CA TRP A 310 -12.36 -60.80 5.69
C TRP A 310 -11.89 -61.53 4.43
N MET A 311 -11.36 -60.80 3.44
CA MET A 311 -10.74 -61.38 2.23
C MET A 311 -9.57 -62.30 2.60
N ARG A 312 -8.66 -61.86 3.48
CA ARG A 312 -7.55 -62.70 3.98
C ARG A 312 -8.03 -63.97 4.70
N TRP A 313 -9.11 -63.86 5.47
CA TRP A 313 -9.69 -65.02 6.15
C TRP A 313 -10.27 -66.04 5.16
N LEU A 314 -10.95 -65.58 4.10
CA LEU A 314 -11.44 -66.45 3.03
C LEU A 314 -10.30 -67.18 2.31
N ASP A 315 -9.23 -66.45 1.96
CA ASP A 315 -8.07 -67.01 1.26
C ASP A 315 -7.32 -68.08 2.07
N CYS A 316 -7.43 -68.07 3.40
CA CYS A 316 -6.81 -69.05 4.31
C CYS A 316 -7.69 -70.25 4.67
N ASN A 317 -8.99 -70.24 4.32
CA ASN A 317 -9.95 -71.26 4.74
C ASN A 317 -10.66 -71.96 3.55
N ILE A 318 -10.10 -71.85 2.34
CA ILE A 318 -10.49 -72.58 1.12
C ILE A 318 -9.31 -73.45 0.69
#